data_AF-A0A0C3PUV1-F1
#
_entry.id   AF-A0A0C3PUV1-F1
#
_cell.length_a   1.000
_cell.length_b   1.000
_cell.length_c   1.000
_cell.angle_alpha   90.00
_cell.angle_beta   90.00
_cell.angle_gamma   90.00
#
_symmetry.space_group_name_H-M   'P 1'
#
loop_
_entity.id
_entity.type
_entity.pdbx_description
1 polymer ?
#
loop_
_entity_poly.entity_id
_entity_poly.type
_entity_poly.pdbx_seq_one_letter_code
_entity_poly.pdbx_strand_id
1 'polypeptide(L)' 'MHKITLLTAVIASLSAAAHAGALLWYQCGGFSWTGPTDCDEGYCNKINEYYSMCLPLSELTSTTTTTTTMTP' A
#
# COMPACT_ATOMS: atom_id res chain seq x y z
N MET A 1 -51.61 -10.87 14.23
CA MET A 1 -50.21 -11.25 14.44
C MET A 1 -49.43 -10.84 13.19
N HIS A 2 -48.26 -10.26 13.38
CA HIS A 2 -47.64 -9.22 12.57
C HIS A 2 -47.48 -9.54 11.07
N LYS A 3 -48.16 -8.73 10.26
CA LYS A 3 -47.96 -8.57 8.82
C LYS A 3 -46.52 -8.08 8.60
N ILE A 4 -45.62 -8.95 8.14
CA ILE A 4 -44.26 -8.55 7.75
C ILE A 4 -44.31 -8.19 6.26
N THR A 5 -44.86 -7.01 6.02
CA THR A 5 -44.84 -6.30 4.75
C THR A 5 -43.41 -5.79 4.49
N LEU A 6 -43.02 -5.74 3.21
CA LEU A 6 -42.03 -4.85 2.59
C LEU A 6 -40.58 -5.35 2.44
N LEU A 7 -40.23 -5.57 1.17
CA LEU A 7 -39.02 -5.07 0.50
C LEU A 7 -37.79 -4.90 1.41
N THR A 8 -36.99 -5.95 1.56
CA THR A 8 -35.58 -5.76 1.92
C THR A 8 -34.85 -5.33 0.66
N ALA A 9 -34.73 -4.01 0.48
CA ALA A 9 -33.86 -3.42 -0.52
C ALA A 9 -32.47 -4.05 -0.41
N VAL A 10 -31.98 -4.67 -1.49
CA VAL A 10 -30.58 -5.07 -1.61
C VAL A 10 -29.80 -3.76 -1.74
N ILE A 11 -29.40 -3.20 -0.61
CA ILE A 11 -28.52 -2.03 -0.57
C ILE A 11 -27.13 -2.56 -0.95
N ALA A 12 -26.85 -2.62 -2.26
CA ALA A 12 -25.50 -2.83 -2.74
C ALA A 12 -24.70 -1.56 -2.41
N SER A 13 -24.07 -1.56 -1.24
CA SER A 13 -23.17 -0.50 -0.79
C SER A 13 -21.99 -0.41 -1.74
N LEU A 14 -22.11 0.45 -2.76
CA LEU A 14 -21.01 0.75 -3.68
C LEU A 14 -20.06 1.75 -2.98
N SER A 15 -19.29 1.25 -2.02
CA SER A 15 -18.22 2.02 -1.40
C SER A 15 -17.08 2.12 -2.41
N ALA A 16 -17.07 3.17 -3.23
CA ALA A 16 -15.85 3.61 -3.90
C ALA A 16 -14.92 4.16 -2.82
N ALA A 17 -14.19 3.27 -2.14
CA ALA A 17 -13.12 3.66 -1.24
C ALA A 17 -12.03 4.27 -2.11
N ALA A 18 -12.02 5.61 -2.21
CA ALA A 18 -10.85 6.35 -2.62
C ALA A 18 -9.72 5.91 -1.68
N HIS A 19 -8.90 4.98 -2.14
CA HIS A 19 -7.74 4.52 -1.39
C HIS A 19 -6.70 5.62 -1.49
N ALA A 20 -6.67 6.49 -0.48
CA ALA A 20 -5.48 7.30 -0.24
C ALA A 20 -4.30 6.35 -0.03
N GLY A 21 -3.20 6.59 -0.73
CA GLY A 21 -1.99 5.80 -0.58
C GLY A 21 -1.44 5.90 0.85
N ALA A 22 -0.57 4.97 1.23
CA ALA A 22 0.20 5.06 2.46
C ALA A 22 1.10 6.31 2.41
N LEU A 23 1.15 7.06 3.50
CA LEU A 23 2.07 8.19 3.64
C LEU A 23 3.52 7.68 3.65
N LEU A 24 4.48 8.56 3.35
CA LEU A 24 5.90 8.28 3.51
C LEU A 24 6.20 7.73 4.92
N TRP A 25 7.02 6.69 4.97
CA TRP A 25 7.42 5.94 6.16
C TRP A 25 6.33 5.06 6.79
N TYR A 26 5.14 4.96 6.18
CA TYR A 26 4.08 4.06 6.63
C TYR A 26 4.08 2.74 5.84
N GLN A 27 3.40 1.75 6.40
CA GLN A 27 3.24 0.45 5.79
C GLN A 27 2.39 0.53 4.52
N CYS A 28 2.90 -0.05 3.44
CA CYS A 28 2.24 -0.17 2.14
C CYS A 28 2.10 -1.62 1.67
N GLY A 29 2.43 -2.61 2.51
CA GLY A 29 2.35 -3.99 2.10
C GLY A 29 2.88 -4.97 3.13
N GLY A 30 2.69 -6.25 2.85
CA GLY A 30 3.09 -7.36 3.71
C GLY A 30 1.99 -8.41 3.84
N PHE A 31 2.37 -9.59 4.33
CA PHE A 31 1.43 -10.66 4.63
C PHE A 31 0.38 -10.18 5.65
N SER A 32 -0.90 -10.46 5.35
CA SER A 32 -2.07 -10.00 6.11
C SER A 32 -2.26 -8.49 6.22
N TRP A 33 -1.55 -7.67 5.42
CA TRP A 33 -1.82 -6.24 5.33
C TRP A 33 -3.12 -5.98 4.56
N THR A 34 -4.07 -5.28 5.18
CA THR A 34 -5.36 -4.91 4.59
C THR A 34 -5.50 -3.41 4.32
N GLY A 35 -4.40 -2.67 4.51
CA GLY A 35 -4.35 -1.23 4.27
C GLY A 35 -3.96 -0.87 2.84
N PRO A 36 -3.61 0.40 2.58
CA PRO A 36 -3.15 0.85 1.27
C PRO A 36 -1.95 0.05 0.78
N THR A 37 -1.98 -0.36 -0.49
CA THR A 37 -0.87 -1.11 -1.14
C THR A 37 0.02 -0.24 -2.01
N ASP A 38 -0.42 0.99 -2.28
CA ASP A 38 0.32 2.03 -2.97
C ASP A 38 0.75 3.11 -1.97
N CYS A 39 1.83 3.82 -2.32
CA CYS A 39 2.28 5.01 -1.59
C CYS A 39 1.64 6.26 -2.18
N ASP A 40 1.23 7.20 -1.33
CA ASP A 40 0.77 8.53 -1.76
C ASP A 40 1.91 9.28 -2.47
N GLU A 41 3.11 9.19 -1.90
CA GLU A 41 4.37 9.66 -2.47
C GLU A 41 5.45 8.60 -2.26
N GLY A 42 6.38 8.48 -3.23
CA GLY A 42 7.51 7.57 -3.10
C GLY A 42 7.29 6.21 -3.74
N TYR A 43 7.89 5.18 -3.14
CA TYR A 43 7.76 3.79 -3.60
C TYR A 43 7.64 2.84 -2.42
N CYS A 44 6.89 1.75 -2.61
CA CYS A 44 6.71 0.73 -1.58
C CYS A 44 7.92 -0.21 -1.55
N ASN A 45 8.81 -0.05 -0.57
CA ASN A 45 9.99 -0.89 -0.39
C ASN A 45 9.66 -2.07 0.53
N LYS A 46 9.85 -3.30 0.03
CA LYS A 46 9.70 -4.50 0.83
C LYS A 46 10.86 -4.66 1.81
N ILE A 47 10.57 -4.65 3.11
CA ILE A 47 11.58 -4.86 4.16
C ILE A 47 11.61 -6.34 4.56
N ASN A 48 10.45 -6.97 4.72
CA ASN A 48 10.32 -8.40 4.96
C ASN A 48 8.99 -8.93 4.41
N GLU A 49 8.64 -10.20 4.68
CA GLU A 49 7.40 -10.81 4.17
C GLU A 49 6.13 -10.18 4.76
N TYR A 50 6.18 -9.67 5.98
CA TYR A 50 5.06 -9.09 6.73
C TYR A 50 4.98 -7.56 6.62
N TYR A 51 6.04 -6.90 6.12
CA TYR A 51 6.18 -5.45 6.17
C TYR A 51 6.89 -4.87 4.96
N SER A 52 6.22 -3.93 4.30
CA SER A 52 6.76 -3.06 3.24
C SER A 52 6.44 -1.61 3.59
N MET A 53 7.36 -0.68 3.38
CA MET A 53 7.27 0.72 3.81
C MET A 53 7.42 1.68 2.65
N CYS A 54 6.64 2.76 2.65
CA CYS A 54 6.81 3.84 1.68
C CYS A 54 8.09 4.62 1.95
N LEU A 55 8.98 4.66 0.96
CA LEU A 55 10.23 5.39 1.03
C LEU A 55 10.25 6.53 0.00
N PRO A 56 10.93 7.65 0.29
CA PRO A 56 11.07 8.74 -0.66
C PRO A 56 11.97 8.31 -1.83
N LEU A 57 11.65 8.80 -3.04
CA LEU A 57 12.38 8.48 -4.27
C LEU A 57 13.88 8.83 -4.22
N SER A 58 14.28 9.76 -3.34
CA SER A 58 15.67 10.20 -3.19
C SER A 58 16.62 9.11 -2.64
N GLU A 59 16.09 8.06 -2.01
CA GLU A 59 16.92 6.98 -1.43
C GLU A 59 17.46 6.00 -2.48
N LEU A 60 16.92 5.99 -3.70
CA LEU A 60 17.48 5.21 -4.82
C LEU A 60 18.90 5.65 -5.20
N THR A 61 19.31 6.83 -4.76
CA THR A 61 20.61 7.44 -5.09
C THR A 61 21.76 6.95 -4.19
N SER A 62 21.48 6.24 -3.08
CA SER A 62 22.53 5.89 -2.11
C SER A 62 23.18 4.51 -2.35
N THR A 63 22.63 3.67 -3.24
CA THR A 63 23.12 2.28 -3.44
C THR A 63 23.85 2.05 -4.78
N THR A 64 24.02 3.08 -5.63
CA THR A 64 24.68 2.95 -6.97
C THR A 64 26.01 3.70 -7.07
N THR A 65 26.84 3.71 -6.02
CA THR A 65 28.23 4.25 -6.07
C THR A 65 29.26 3.24 -5.58
N THR A 66 29.15 1.98 -6.04
CA THR A 66 30.22 0.98 -5.92
C THR A 66 30.40 0.26 -7.26
N THR A 67 30.75 1.03 -8.29
CA THR A 67 31.40 0.49 -9.50
C THR A 67 32.68 1.30 -9.71
N THR A 68 33.73 0.93 -8.97
CA THR A 68 35.10 1.25 -9.36
C THR A 68 35.80 -0.06 -9.67
N THR A 69 35.60 -0.46 -10.92
CA THR A 69 36.56 -1.16 -11.79
C THR A 69 37.98 -1.19 -11.20
N MET A 70 38.36 -2.32 -10.59
CA MET A 70 39.76 -2.70 -10.45
C MET A 70 40.06 -3.70 -11.56
N THR A 71 40.77 -3.25 -12.60
CA THR A 71 41.29 -4.09 -13.69
C THR A 71 42.82 -4.00 -13.64
N PRO A 72 43.57 -5.11 -13.53
CA PRO A 72 45.00 -5.13 -13.84
C PRO A 72 45.24 -5.14 -15.35
#